data_AF-A0A524RR05-F1
#
_entry.id   AF-A0A524RR05-F1
#
_cell.length_a   1.000
_cell.length_b   1.000
_cell.length_c   1.000
_cell.angle_alpha   90.00
_cell.angle_beta   90.00
_cell.angle_gamma   90.00
#
_symmetry.space_group_name_H-M   'P 1'
#
loop_
_entity.id
_entity.type
_entity.pdbx_description
1 polymer ?
#
loop_
_entity_poly.entity_id
_entity_poly.type
_entity_poly.pdbx_seq_one_letter_code
_entity_poly.pdbx_strand_id
1 'polypeptide(L)'
;MTEPADSLKQKDQDLSLEKYRDLLLEYERESQTKYDRLVATLSAGAFGVSFSFIDRIAGDNPAIPWTMIVAWSLWAVSLLCVLCSHQQSTMALGHAIKELDEKRELDPATAGGCAGRLTGIMNCMSGAAFIGGLIFVCIFTSANFGR
;
A
#
# COMPACT_ATOMS: atom_id res chain seq x y z
N MET A 1 -51.11 16.89 -11.86
CA MET A 1 -50.79 15.47 -12.14
C MET A 1 -49.53 15.42 -13.00
N THR A 2 -48.36 15.51 -12.39
CA THR A 2 -47.03 15.48 -13.05
C THR A 2 -46.12 14.43 -12.38
N GLU A 3 -46.71 13.45 -11.70
CA GLU A 3 -46.04 12.56 -10.73
C GLU A 3 -45.34 11.27 -11.25
N PRO A 4 -45.47 10.80 -12.51
CA PRO A 4 -44.84 9.53 -12.90
C PRO A 4 -43.38 9.66 -13.38
N ALA A 5 -42.95 10.84 -13.85
CA ALA A 5 -41.61 11.01 -14.43
C ALA A 5 -40.51 11.27 -13.38
N ASP A 6 -40.87 11.92 -12.28
CA ASP A 6 -39.93 12.30 -11.21
C ASP A 6 -39.58 11.11 -10.30
N SER A 7 -40.57 10.24 -10.04
CA SER A 7 -40.41 9.01 -9.26
C SER A 7 -39.53 7.96 -9.95
N LEU A 8 -39.55 7.90 -11.29
CA LEU A 8 -38.66 7.01 -12.06
C LEU A 8 -37.21 7.50 -12.03
N LYS A 9 -36.98 8.81 -12.22
CA LYS A 9 -35.64 9.40 -12.12
C LYS A 9 -35.04 9.20 -10.73
N GLN A 10 -35.82 9.42 -9.69
CA GLN A 10 -35.37 9.25 -8.31
C GLN A 10 -34.98 7.79 -8.03
N LYS A 11 -35.79 6.83 -8.49
CA LYS A 11 -35.50 5.41 -8.35
C LYS A 11 -34.25 4.96 -9.12
N ASP A 12 -34.05 5.47 -10.33
CA ASP A 12 -32.84 5.21 -11.13
C ASP A 12 -31.59 5.80 -10.45
N GLN A 13 -31.73 6.98 -9.85
CA GLN A 13 -30.65 7.66 -9.14
C GLN A 13 -30.30 6.94 -7.84
N ASP A 14 -31.29 6.52 -7.05
CA ASP A 14 -31.09 5.72 -5.84
C ASP A 14 -30.43 4.37 -6.17
N LEU A 15 -30.86 3.69 -7.24
CA LEU A 15 -30.25 2.45 -7.72
C LEU A 15 -28.80 2.65 -8.17
N SER A 16 -28.47 3.80 -8.76
CA SER A 16 -27.11 4.13 -9.17
C SER A 16 -26.18 4.38 -7.99
N LEU A 17 -26.68 5.03 -6.93
CA LEU A 17 -25.94 5.29 -5.69
C LEU A 17 -25.68 4.00 -4.92
N GLU A 18 -26.68 3.11 -4.83
CA GLU A 18 -26.54 1.81 -4.18
C GLU A 18 -25.46 0.95 -4.86
N LYS A 19 -25.47 0.90 -6.20
CA LYS A 19 -24.40 0.22 -6.96
C LYS A 19 -23.02 0.84 -6.75
N TYR A 20 -22.92 2.16 -6.68
CA TYR A 20 -21.65 2.85 -6.44
C TYR A 20 -21.11 2.53 -5.04
N ARG A 21 -22.00 2.51 -4.04
CA ARG A 21 -21.67 2.11 -2.66
C ARG A 21 -21.14 0.69 -2.58
N ASP A 22 -21.82 -0.27 -3.22
CA ASP A 22 -21.40 -1.67 -3.25
C ASP A 22 -20.01 -1.84 -3.89
N LEU A 23 -19.73 -1.08 -4.94
CA LEU A 23 -18.44 -1.06 -5.62
C LEU A 23 -17.32 -0.49 -4.74
N LEU A 24 -17.60 0.55 -3.95
CA LEU A 24 -16.65 1.07 -2.95
C LEU A 24 -16.36 0.05 -1.85
N LEU A 25 -17.38 -0.66 -1.36
CA LEU A 25 -17.23 -1.71 -0.35
C LEU A 25 -16.41 -2.89 -0.89
N GLU A 26 -16.61 -3.27 -2.15
CA GLU A 26 -15.83 -4.32 -2.79
C GLU A 26 -14.35 -3.92 -2.92
N TYR A 27 -14.07 -2.67 -3.32
CA TYR A 27 -12.70 -2.17 -3.34
C TYR A 27 -12.06 -2.12 -1.95
N GLU A 28 -12.80 -1.76 -0.91
CA GLU A 28 -12.29 -1.77 0.45
C GLU A 28 -11.85 -3.18 0.88
N ARG A 29 -12.72 -4.17 0.65
CA ARG A 29 -12.46 -5.58 0.96
C ARG A 29 -11.27 -6.13 0.17
N GLU A 30 -11.20 -5.80 -1.12
CA GLU A 30 -10.08 -6.22 -1.97
C GLU A 30 -8.75 -5.60 -1.48
N SER A 31 -8.77 -4.33 -1.10
CA SER A 31 -7.61 -3.62 -0.55
C SER A 31 -7.12 -4.28 0.75
N GLN A 32 -8.02 -4.55 1.70
CA GLN A 32 -7.69 -5.24 2.95
C GLN A 32 -7.10 -6.64 2.69
N THR A 33 -7.68 -7.39 1.75
CA THR A 33 -7.15 -8.72 1.37
C THR A 33 -5.75 -8.64 0.77
N LYS A 34 -5.48 -7.63 -0.07
CA LYS A 34 -4.15 -7.38 -0.63
C LYS A 34 -3.15 -7.03 0.47
N TYR A 35 -3.56 -6.21 1.44
CA TYR A 35 -2.73 -5.85 2.60
C TYR A 35 -2.31 -7.07 3.41
N ASP A 36 -3.26 -7.93 3.79
CA ASP A 36 -2.96 -9.13 4.58
C ASP A 36 -2.01 -10.07 3.85
N ARG A 37 -2.23 -10.26 2.54
CA ARG A 37 -1.33 -11.06 1.70
C ARG A 37 0.06 -10.44 1.59
N LEU A 38 0.16 -9.12 1.46
CA LEU A 38 1.45 -8.43 1.45
C LEU A 38 2.18 -8.64 2.76
N VAL A 39 1.53 -8.41 3.91
CA VAL A 39 2.14 -8.62 5.23
C VAL A 39 2.61 -10.06 5.41
N ALA A 40 1.76 -11.05 5.12
CA ALA A 40 2.13 -12.46 5.24
C ALA A 40 3.32 -12.83 4.32
N THR A 41 3.30 -12.35 3.07
CA THR A 41 4.38 -12.60 2.11
C THR A 41 5.69 -11.95 2.56
N LEU A 42 5.63 -10.72 3.07
CA LEU A 42 6.78 -9.98 3.58
C LEU A 42 7.38 -10.64 4.81
N SER A 43 6.55 -11.10 5.75
CA SER A 43 7.01 -11.86 6.90
C SER A 43 7.72 -13.14 6.47
N ALA A 44 7.09 -13.93 5.60
CA ALA A 44 7.69 -15.18 5.10
C ALA A 44 9.00 -14.92 4.34
N GLY A 45 9.04 -13.90 3.48
CA GLY A 45 10.24 -13.49 2.74
C GLY A 45 11.35 -13.00 3.67
N ALA A 46 11.04 -12.15 4.65
CA ALA A 46 12.01 -11.66 5.61
C ALA A 46 12.61 -12.80 6.45
N PHE A 47 11.81 -13.78 6.87
CA PHE A 47 12.30 -14.99 7.53
C PHE A 47 13.22 -15.80 6.60
N GLY A 48 12.81 -16.06 5.36
CA GLY A 48 13.61 -16.83 4.40
C GLY A 48 14.95 -16.17 4.08
N VAL A 49 14.95 -14.85 3.87
CA VAL A 49 16.16 -14.07 3.63
C VAL A 49 17.05 -14.05 4.88
N SER A 50 16.49 -13.81 6.06
CA SER A 50 17.26 -13.79 7.32
C SER A 50 18.00 -15.11 7.55
N PHE A 51 17.31 -16.25 7.34
CA PHE A 51 17.90 -17.57 7.55
C PHE A 51 19.02 -17.85 6.53
N SER A 52 18.78 -17.53 5.25
CA SER A 52 19.78 -17.71 4.19
C SER A 52 21.04 -16.86 4.41
N PHE A 53 20.87 -15.62 4.88
CA PHE A 53 22.01 -14.71 5.07
C PHE A 53 22.86 -15.03 6.30
N ILE A 54 22.23 -15.41 7.42
CA ILE A 54 22.95 -15.79 8.65
C ILE A 54 23.78 -17.06 8.40
N ASP A 55 23.22 -18.04 7.71
CA ASP A 55 23.85 -19.36 7.56
C ASP A 55 24.89 -19.40 6.42
N ARG A 56 24.69 -18.64 5.33
CA ARG A 56 25.47 -18.83 4.10
C ARG A 56 26.31 -17.65 3.63
N ILE A 57 26.03 -16.42 4.09
CA ILE A 57 26.62 -15.22 3.47
C ILE A 57 27.42 -14.37 4.46
N ALA A 58 27.00 -14.26 5.72
CA ALA A 58 27.68 -13.39 6.68
C ALA A 58 29.09 -13.89 7.05
N GLY A 59 29.28 -15.20 7.19
CA GLY A 59 30.55 -15.79 7.68
C GLY A 59 31.00 -15.17 9.02
N ASP A 60 32.22 -15.48 9.46
CA ASP A 60 32.77 -14.91 10.71
C ASP A 60 33.34 -13.49 10.52
N ASN A 61 33.62 -13.06 9.29
CA ASN A 61 34.27 -11.78 9.01
C ASN A 61 33.77 -11.14 7.69
N PRO A 62 32.55 -10.58 7.68
CA PRO A 62 31.95 -10.02 6.47
C PRO A 62 32.71 -8.79 5.99
N ALA A 63 32.98 -8.73 4.68
CA ALA A 63 33.44 -7.55 4.01
C ALA A 63 32.32 -6.50 3.99
N ILE A 64 32.63 -5.31 4.52
CA ILE A 64 31.75 -4.13 4.50
C ILE A 64 30.37 -4.39 5.19
N PRO A 65 30.34 -4.71 6.50
CA PRO A 65 29.11 -5.09 7.19
C PRO A 65 28.02 -4.01 7.20
N TRP A 66 28.40 -2.73 7.08
CA TRP A 66 27.45 -1.62 7.10
C TRP A 66 26.51 -1.60 5.89
N THR A 67 26.91 -2.13 4.72
CA THR A 67 26.04 -2.14 3.53
C THR A 67 24.81 -3.00 3.74
N MET A 68 24.94 -4.07 4.52
CA MET A 68 23.83 -4.93 4.90
C MET A 68 22.84 -4.19 5.80
N ILE A 69 23.33 -3.48 6.81
CA ILE A 69 22.49 -2.67 7.71
C ILE A 69 21.72 -1.60 6.92
N VAL A 70 22.40 -0.91 5.99
CA VAL A 70 21.77 0.10 5.13
C VAL A 70 20.73 -0.52 4.20
N ALA A 71 21.02 -1.68 3.61
CA ALA A 71 20.07 -2.40 2.76
C ALA A 71 18.78 -2.74 3.52
N TRP A 72 18.91 -3.37 4.69
CA TRP A 72 17.79 -3.74 5.55
C TRP A 72 17.00 -2.53 6.04
N SER A 73 17.69 -1.43 6.36
CA SER A 73 17.03 -0.18 6.77
C SER A 73 16.22 0.41 5.62
N LEU A 74 16.77 0.45 4.41
CA LEU A 74 16.07 0.94 3.21
C LEU A 74 14.85 0.08 2.85
N TRP A 75 14.97 -1.24 2.95
CA TRP A 75 13.84 -2.14 2.78
C TRP A 75 12.79 -1.95 3.87
N ALA A 76 13.17 -1.86 5.14
CA ALA A 76 12.22 -1.61 6.22
C ALA A 76 11.47 -0.29 6.02
N VAL A 77 12.16 0.79 5.67
CA VAL A 77 11.55 2.11 5.37
C VAL A 77 10.63 2.02 4.16
N SER A 78 11.05 1.35 3.09
CA SER A 78 10.21 1.12 1.92
C SER A 78 8.89 0.43 2.29
N LEU A 79 8.97 -0.65 3.08
CA LEU A 79 7.80 -1.40 3.50
C LEU A 79 6.88 -0.55 4.38
N LEU A 80 7.43 0.18 5.36
CA LEU A 80 6.66 1.09 6.19
C LEU A 80 5.94 2.15 5.36
N CYS A 81 6.60 2.73 4.35
CA CYS A 81 5.97 3.68 3.44
C CYS A 81 4.79 3.06 2.67
N VAL A 82 4.93 1.83 2.17
CA VAL A 82 3.81 1.12 1.49
C VAL A 82 2.67 0.84 2.47
N LEU A 83 2.96 0.38 3.68
CA LEU A 83 1.94 0.11 4.70
C LEU A 83 1.19 1.38 5.12
N CYS A 84 1.91 2.48 5.34
CA CYS A 84 1.31 3.78 5.66
C CYS A 84 0.44 4.31 4.51
N SER A 85 0.92 4.20 3.27
CA SER A 85 0.19 4.59 2.06
C SER A 85 -1.11 3.80 1.92
N HIS A 86 -1.07 2.49 2.19
CA HIS A 86 -2.25 1.64 2.17
C HIS A 86 -3.28 2.07 3.24
N GLN A 87 -2.83 2.34 4.47
CA GLN A 87 -3.71 2.80 5.56
C GLN A 87 -4.37 4.15 5.26
N GLN A 88 -3.65 5.07 4.61
CA GLN A 88 -4.21 6.35 4.18
C GLN A 88 -5.26 6.17 3.09
N SER A 89 -5.02 5.26 2.14
CA SER A 89 -5.96 4.96 1.07
C SER A 89 -7.26 4.34 1.59
N THR A 90 -7.18 3.41 2.55
CA THR A 90 -8.38 2.80 3.16
C THR A 90 -9.17 3.81 4.00
N MET A 91 -8.49 4.68 4.74
CA MET A 91 -9.15 5.78 5.45
C MET A 91 -9.88 6.74 4.50
N ALA A 92 -9.30 7.08 3.35
CA ALA A 92 -9.98 7.92 2.36
C ALA A 92 -11.23 7.25 1.78
N LEU A 93 -11.15 5.94 1.51
CA LEU A 93 -12.28 5.16 0.99
C LEU A 93 -13.42 5.07 2.01
N GLY A 94 -13.09 4.85 3.30
CA GLY A 94 -14.08 4.84 4.38
C GLY A 94 -14.78 6.19 4.58
N HIS A 95 -14.06 7.30 4.42
CA HIS A 95 -14.68 8.64 4.44
C HIS A 95 -15.62 8.84 3.25
N ALA A 96 -15.23 8.42 2.04
CA ALA A 96 -16.08 8.53 0.85
C ALA A 96 -17.40 7.74 0.99
N ILE A 97 -17.35 6.53 1.56
CA ILE A 97 -18.55 5.72 1.84
C ILE A 97 -19.46 6.43 2.86
N LYS A 98 -18.86 7.01 3.91
CA LYS A 98 -19.62 7.73 4.95
C LYS A 98 -20.29 9.00 4.42
N GLU A 99 -19.61 9.76 3.57
CA GLU A 99 -20.18 10.96 2.92
C GLU A 99 -21.34 10.59 1.97
N LEU A 100 -21.22 9.46 1.26
CA LEU A 100 -22.27 8.91 0.41
C LEU A 100 -23.50 8.49 1.23
N ASP A 101 -23.31 7.78 2.36
CA ASP A 101 -24.38 7.34 3.26
C ASP A 101 -25.09 8.52 3.95
N GLU A 102 -24.38 9.62 4.22
CA GLU A 102 -24.94 10.84 4.81
C GLU A 102 -25.64 11.76 3.78
N LYS A 103 -25.74 11.35 2.49
CA LYS A 103 -26.32 12.13 1.37
C LYS A 103 -25.72 13.54 1.22
N ARG A 104 -24.51 13.76 1.70
CA ARG A 104 -23.79 15.01 1.48
C ARG A 104 -23.32 15.01 0.03
N GLU A 105 -23.42 16.14 -0.67
CA GLU A 105 -22.82 16.27 -2.00
C GLU A 105 -21.34 15.86 -1.88
N LEU A 106 -20.90 14.87 -2.66
CA LEU A 106 -19.48 14.52 -2.75
C LEU A 106 -18.77 15.78 -3.22
N ASP A 107 -17.96 16.39 -2.36
CA ASP A 107 -17.12 17.51 -2.77
C ASP A 107 -15.87 16.92 -3.47
N PRO A 108 -15.77 17.05 -4.81
CA PRO A 108 -14.63 16.54 -5.55
C PRO A 108 -13.32 17.25 -5.17
N ALA A 109 -13.37 18.41 -4.50
CA ALA A 109 -12.19 19.12 -4.04
C ALA A 109 -11.56 18.50 -2.77
N THR A 110 -12.34 17.83 -1.92
CA THR A 110 -11.84 17.14 -0.71
C THR A 110 -11.57 15.65 -0.92
N ALA A 111 -12.15 15.02 -1.94
CA ALA A 111 -12.11 13.57 -2.18
C ALA A 111 -10.72 12.97 -2.56
N GLY A 112 -9.61 13.69 -2.41
CA GLY A 112 -8.29 13.10 -2.64
C GLY A 112 -7.10 14.05 -2.77
N GLY A 113 -7.29 15.36 -2.70
CA GLY A 113 -6.27 16.35 -3.08
C GLY A 113 -4.92 16.19 -2.37
N CYS A 114 -4.88 16.39 -1.05
CA CYS A 114 -3.63 16.33 -0.29
C CYS A 114 -3.25 14.89 0.10
N ALA A 115 -4.24 14.10 0.53
CA ALA A 115 -4.05 12.71 0.94
C ALA A 115 -3.57 11.84 -0.23
N GLY A 116 -4.20 11.93 -1.40
CA GLY A 116 -3.79 11.18 -2.59
C GLY A 116 -2.41 11.57 -3.12
N ARG A 117 -2.03 12.85 -3.02
CA ARG A 117 -0.69 13.31 -3.37
C ARG A 117 0.37 12.79 -2.40
N LEU A 118 0.06 12.77 -1.10
CA LEU A 118 0.94 12.20 -0.08
C LEU A 118 1.11 10.69 -0.27
N THR A 119 0.02 9.95 -0.52
CA THR A 119 0.04 8.53 -0.85
C THR A 119 0.91 8.26 -2.09
N GLY A 120 0.78 9.10 -3.13
CA GLY A 120 1.61 9.01 -4.34
C GLY A 120 3.11 9.22 -4.07
N ILE A 121 3.46 10.22 -3.25
CA ILE A 121 4.85 10.47 -2.86
C ILE A 121 5.39 9.32 -2.01
N MET A 122 4.62 8.83 -1.03
CA MET A 122 5.03 7.69 -0.19
C MET A 122 5.29 6.43 -1.02
N ASN A 123 4.47 6.15 -2.03
CA ASN A 123 4.67 5.02 -2.94
C ASN A 123 5.89 5.20 -3.86
N CYS A 124 6.16 6.42 -4.30
CA CYS A 124 7.37 6.71 -5.08
C CYS A 124 8.63 6.56 -4.23
N MET A 125 8.61 7.11 -3.00
CA MET A 125 9.70 6.97 -2.03
C MET A 125 9.93 5.51 -1.64
N SER A 126 8.88 4.72 -1.45
CA SER A 126 9.03 3.30 -1.18
C SER A 126 9.68 2.57 -2.35
N GLY A 127 9.23 2.82 -3.58
CA GLY A 127 9.86 2.24 -4.76
C GLY A 127 11.35 2.56 -4.87
N ALA A 128 11.72 3.82 -4.66
CA ALA A 128 13.13 4.25 -4.68
C ALA A 128 13.95 3.59 -3.55
N ALA A 129 13.42 3.54 -2.32
CA ALA A 129 14.07 2.89 -1.19
C ALA A 129 14.21 1.37 -1.39
N PHE A 130 13.22 0.72 -2.01
CA PHE A 130 13.26 -0.70 -2.35
C PHE A 130 14.40 -1.02 -3.32
N ILE A 131 14.51 -0.25 -4.41
CA ILE A 131 15.56 -0.40 -5.42
C ILE A 131 16.93 -0.10 -4.80
N GLY A 132 17.03 0.96 -3.99
CA GLY A 132 18.25 1.28 -3.25
C GLY A 132 18.71 0.12 -2.37
N GLY A 133 17.79 -0.44 -1.56
CA GLY A 133 18.06 -1.60 -0.73
C GLY A 133 18.55 -2.80 -1.53
N LEU A 134 17.92 -3.10 -2.67
CA LEU A 134 18.32 -4.20 -3.57
C LEU A 134 19.76 -4.03 -4.08
N ILE A 135 20.15 -2.81 -4.49
CA ILE A 135 21.52 -2.51 -4.93
C ILE A 135 22.53 -2.78 -3.81
N PHE A 136 22.23 -2.34 -2.58
CA PHE A 136 23.11 -2.60 -1.43
C PHE A 136 23.22 -4.10 -1.10
N VAL A 137 22.13 -4.87 -1.20
CA VAL A 137 22.17 -6.33 -1.05
C VAL A 137 23.05 -6.98 -2.11
N CYS A 138 22.94 -6.56 -3.38
CA CYS A 138 23.79 -7.07 -4.46
C CYS A 138 25.27 -6.78 -4.19
N ILE A 139 25.61 -5.53 -3.81
CA ILE A 139 27.00 -5.15 -3.48
C ILE A 139 27.54 -5.99 -2.32
N PHE A 140 26.78 -6.11 -1.24
CA PHE A 140 27.17 -6.91 -0.08
C PHE A 140 27.38 -8.38 -0.46
N THR A 141 26.46 -8.94 -1.23
CA THR A 141 26.54 -10.33 -1.68
C THR A 141 27.78 -10.52 -2.57
N SER A 142 28.01 -9.67 -3.57
CA SER A 142 29.20 -9.79 -4.43
C SER A 142 30.53 -9.61 -3.68
N ALA A 143 30.57 -8.84 -2.59
CA ALA A 143 31.78 -8.68 -1.78
C ALA A 143 32.07 -9.90 -0.88
N ASN A 144 31.03 -10.65 -0.51
CA ASN A 144 31.10 -11.76 0.45
C ASN A 144 30.91 -13.15 -0.19
N PHE A 145 30.39 -13.22 -1.41
CA PHE A 145 30.16 -14.48 -2.13
C PHE A 145 31.49 -15.11 -2.54
N GLY A 146 31.77 -16.33 -2.05
CA GLY A 146 32.99 -17.07 -2.35
C GLY A 146 34.18 -16.78 -1.41
N ARG A 147 33.94 -16.12 -0.27
CA ARG A 147 34.82 -16.13 0.90
C ARG A 147 34.31 -17.12 1.94
#